data_AF-A0A0Q4I1C7-F1
#
_entry.id   AF-A0A0Q4I1C7-F1
#
_cell.length_a   1.000
_cell.length_b   1.000
_cell.length_c   1.000
_cell.angle_alpha   90.00
_cell.angle_beta   90.00
_cell.angle_gamma   90.00
#
_symmetry.space_group_name_H-M   'P 1'
#
loop_
_entity.id
_entity.type
_entity.pdbx_description
1 polymer ?
#
loop_
_entity_poly.entity_id
_entity_poly.type
_entity_poly.pdbx_seq_one_letter_code
_entity_poly.pdbx_strand_id
1 'polypeptide(L)'
;MTVAGPSPTPTPAPTPTPTPTVAALNARSASRFLAQATMGATRTGIDSVLNTGIAGWIEAQFAVPRPTSHWDWMVANGYAEANKINVQSGYDASVWRQVIAGPDALRQRVTVALLDYLVVGMGALNISWRSLAVAAYTDVLADNAFGNYRDLLGAISRNAAMGMFLTFVNSKKGNPSTGSLPDENYARELMQLFTLGVNQLEQDGTVRMSNGQALETYTLDDVSQLARIFTGLQLVSSDTTTPDRMRQPLILNAANNETGSATFLGATVSGGGMAALDAALDVIFRHPNVAPFVSKQLIQRLVTSNPSPAYVGRVSAAFANNGSGVRGDMKAVIRAILLDPEARDEAAALASTTAGRLREPVLRLTNWARAFGVTSPSDAWAIGDTTSTTTRLGQGIGRAASVFGFVRPGFTPPGTAMVQAGLTAPEFLMSSEQTNIAYINYMQSLVGGGTGDTKADYAPMMALASDSAKLVDEVNLILAAGQLRASTLASIRAAVDSIPLTANNATLNRTGVAILLTLASPDYLVLK
;
A
#
# COMPACT_ATOMS: atom_id res chain seq x y z
N MET A 1 6.08 -62.32 -24.43
CA MET A 1 5.04 -61.72 -23.56
C MET A 1 5.60 -60.45 -22.96
N THR A 2 5.34 -59.31 -23.58
CA THR A 2 5.70 -57.98 -23.08
C THR A 2 4.48 -57.42 -22.34
N VAL A 3 4.62 -57.17 -21.05
CA VAL A 3 3.57 -56.63 -20.19
C VAL A 3 3.58 -55.11 -20.33
N ALA A 4 2.46 -54.54 -20.78
CA ALA A 4 2.26 -53.09 -20.87
C ALA A 4 2.06 -52.50 -19.45
N GLY A 5 2.80 -51.43 -19.13
CA GLY A 5 2.63 -50.68 -17.89
C GLY A 5 1.35 -49.85 -17.87
N PRO A 6 0.83 -49.50 -16.68
CA PRO A 6 -0.43 -48.76 -16.54
C PRO A 6 -0.28 -47.32 -17.04
N SER A 7 -1.29 -46.86 -17.77
CA SER A 7 -1.40 -45.46 -18.22
C SER A 7 -1.54 -44.51 -17.02
N PRO A 8 -0.97 -43.30 -17.08
CA PRO A 8 -1.09 -42.32 -16.01
C PRO A 8 -2.54 -41.84 -15.87
N THR A 9 -3.03 -41.82 -14.63
CA THR A 9 -4.33 -41.26 -14.26
C THR A 9 -4.35 -39.76 -14.56
N PRO A 10 -5.35 -39.23 -15.29
CA PRO A 10 -5.45 -37.81 -15.56
C PRO A 10 -5.61 -37.02 -14.25
N THR A 11 -4.83 -35.95 -14.09
CA THR A 11 -4.98 -34.96 -13.02
C THR A 11 -6.42 -34.42 -13.03
N PRO A 12 -7.14 -34.41 -11.90
CA PRO A 12 -8.50 -33.85 -11.87
C PRO A 12 -8.46 -32.38 -12.28
N ALA A 13 -9.29 -32.02 -13.24
CA ALA A 13 -9.49 -30.62 -13.63
C ALA A 13 -9.94 -29.82 -12.40
N PRO A 14 -9.45 -28.58 -12.21
CA PRO A 14 -9.90 -27.75 -11.10
C PRO A 14 -11.42 -27.58 -11.18
N THR A 15 -12.12 -27.86 -10.08
CA THR A 15 -13.55 -27.59 -9.95
C THR A 15 -13.78 -26.11 -10.31
N PRO A 16 -14.69 -25.79 -11.25
CA PRO A 16 -14.96 -24.40 -11.57
C PRO A 16 -15.46 -23.69 -10.32
N THR A 17 -14.70 -22.70 -9.84
CA THR A 17 -15.15 -21.82 -8.77
C THR A 17 -16.47 -21.19 -9.23
N PRO A 18 -17.56 -21.29 -8.44
CA PRO A 18 -18.84 -20.71 -8.83
C PRO A 18 -18.62 -19.23 -9.18
N THR A 19 -19.16 -18.81 -10.33
CA THR A 19 -19.08 -17.41 -10.76
C THR A 19 -19.76 -16.54 -9.70
N PRO A 20 -19.06 -15.56 -9.11
CA PRO A 20 -19.62 -14.78 -8.00
C PRO A 20 -20.88 -14.04 -8.46
N THR A 21 -21.93 -14.08 -7.62
CA THR A 21 -23.21 -13.44 -7.93
C THR A 21 -23.20 -12.04 -7.34
N VAL A 22 -22.65 -11.07 -8.08
CA VAL A 22 -22.55 -9.69 -7.62
C VAL A 22 -23.95 -9.07 -7.57
N ALA A 23 -24.39 -8.69 -6.37
CA ALA A 23 -25.67 -8.00 -6.17
C ALA A 23 -25.69 -6.61 -6.82
N ALA A 24 -26.89 -6.07 -7.05
CA ALA A 24 -27.05 -4.71 -7.56
C ALA A 24 -26.38 -3.68 -6.63
N LEU A 25 -25.70 -2.71 -7.23
CA LEU A 25 -24.99 -1.65 -6.53
C LEU A 25 -25.94 -0.88 -5.60
N ASN A 26 -25.53 -0.75 -4.34
CA ASN A 26 -26.23 -0.03 -3.29
C ASN A 26 -25.23 0.66 -2.34
N ALA A 27 -25.72 1.48 -1.41
CA ALA A 27 -24.87 2.30 -0.55
C ALA A 27 -23.83 1.50 0.26
N ARG A 28 -24.16 0.28 0.71
CA ARG A 28 -23.22 -0.60 1.44
C ARG A 28 -22.08 -1.05 0.53
N SER A 29 -22.43 -1.64 -0.62
CA SER A 29 -21.43 -2.07 -1.60
C SER A 29 -20.58 -0.92 -2.16
N ALA A 30 -21.14 0.29 -2.29
CA ALA A 30 -20.41 1.50 -2.67
C ALA A 30 -19.44 1.96 -1.56
N SER A 31 -19.87 1.96 -0.30
CA SER A 31 -19.01 2.25 0.85
C SER A 31 -17.86 1.24 0.98
N ARG A 32 -18.17 -0.06 0.85
CA ARG A 32 -17.18 -1.15 0.86
C ARG A 32 -16.16 -0.99 -0.26
N PHE A 33 -16.61 -0.68 -1.48
CA PHE A 33 -15.72 -0.37 -2.60
C PHE A 33 -14.78 0.79 -2.25
N LEU A 34 -15.31 1.90 -1.74
CA LEU A 34 -14.48 3.05 -1.37
C LEU A 34 -13.50 2.72 -0.25
N ALA A 35 -13.87 1.91 0.74
CA ALA A 35 -12.94 1.45 1.77
C ALA A 35 -11.74 0.64 1.20
N GLN A 36 -11.91 0.02 0.02
CA GLN A 36 -10.82 -0.68 -0.70
C GLN A 36 -10.07 0.26 -1.66
N ALA A 37 -10.78 1.19 -2.31
CA ALA A 37 -10.27 2.04 -3.38
C ALA A 37 -9.73 3.41 -2.92
N THR A 38 -10.02 3.83 -1.69
CA THR A 38 -9.57 5.11 -1.12
C THR A 38 -8.94 4.88 0.27
N MET A 39 -8.51 5.97 0.89
CA MET A 39 -8.08 6.02 2.29
C MET A 39 -9.27 6.13 3.27
N GLY A 40 -10.51 5.95 2.80
CA GLY A 40 -11.73 6.18 3.58
C GLY A 40 -12.92 6.61 2.75
N ALA A 41 -14.09 6.05 3.03
CA ALA A 41 -15.33 6.42 2.36
C ALA A 41 -15.85 7.77 2.91
N THR A 42 -16.50 8.53 2.03
CA THR A 42 -17.26 9.74 2.41
C THR A 42 -18.68 9.59 1.91
N ARG A 43 -19.63 10.31 2.51
CA ARG A 43 -21.02 10.28 2.04
C ARG A 43 -21.13 10.70 0.57
N THR A 44 -20.46 11.79 0.21
CA THR A 44 -20.39 12.27 -1.17
C THR A 44 -19.73 11.28 -2.12
N GLY A 45 -18.74 10.53 -1.65
CA GLY A 45 -18.11 9.46 -2.41
C GLY A 45 -19.08 8.31 -2.68
N ILE A 46 -19.85 7.88 -1.66
CA ILE A 46 -20.88 6.84 -1.79
C ILE A 46 -21.90 7.28 -2.84
N ASP A 47 -22.42 8.50 -2.74
CA ASP A 47 -23.39 9.04 -3.70
C ASP A 47 -22.80 9.12 -5.12
N SER A 48 -21.54 9.52 -5.26
CA SER A 48 -20.83 9.56 -6.55
C SER A 48 -20.71 8.17 -7.19
N VAL A 49 -20.38 7.15 -6.41
CA VAL A 49 -20.31 5.75 -6.90
C VAL A 49 -21.69 5.25 -7.30
N LEU A 50 -22.75 5.56 -6.53
CA LEU A 50 -24.11 5.19 -6.89
C LEU A 50 -24.56 5.83 -8.21
N ASN A 51 -24.17 7.09 -8.44
CA ASN A 51 -24.56 7.83 -9.64
C ASN A 51 -23.78 7.40 -10.90
N THR A 52 -22.50 7.06 -10.76
CA THR A 52 -21.61 6.77 -11.90
C THR A 52 -21.33 5.29 -12.11
N GLY A 53 -21.67 4.44 -11.13
CA GLY A 53 -21.19 3.07 -11.04
C GLY A 53 -19.71 2.98 -10.65
N ILE A 54 -19.28 1.80 -10.19
CA ILE A 54 -17.89 1.58 -9.74
C ILE A 54 -16.89 1.86 -10.87
N ALA A 55 -17.15 1.34 -12.07
CA ALA A 55 -16.26 1.55 -13.22
C ALA A 55 -16.18 3.03 -13.64
N GLY A 56 -17.32 3.72 -13.70
CA GLY A 56 -17.35 5.15 -14.03
C GLY A 56 -16.62 6.01 -12.99
N TRP A 57 -16.76 5.68 -11.71
CA TRP A 57 -16.01 6.34 -10.64
C TRP A 57 -14.49 6.12 -10.76
N ILE A 58 -14.04 4.91 -11.10
CA ILE A 58 -12.61 4.60 -11.33
C ILE A 58 -12.06 5.43 -12.49
N GLU A 59 -12.78 5.51 -13.62
CA GLU A 59 -12.36 6.34 -14.77
C GLU A 59 -12.22 7.81 -14.38
N ALA A 60 -13.20 8.34 -13.65
CA ALA A 60 -13.15 9.72 -13.18
C ALA A 60 -11.91 9.96 -12.29
N GLN A 61 -11.61 9.04 -11.38
CA GLN A 61 -10.44 9.14 -10.50
C GLN A 61 -9.10 9.04 -11.23
N PHE A 62 -8.99 8.25 -12.30
CA PHE A 62 -7.79 8.23 -13.14
C PHE A 62 -7.50 9.57 -13.82
N ALA A 63 -8.53 10.37 -14.05
CA ALA A 63 -8.43 11.69 -14.67
C ALA A 63 -8.16 12.82 -13.66
N VAL A 64 -8.32 12.58 -12.35
CA VAL A 64 -8.06 13.62 -11.34
C VAL A 64 -6.56 13.91 -11.27
N PRO A 65 -6.12 15.15 -11.57
CA PRO A 65 -4.73 15.54 -11.42
C PRO A 65 -4.39 15.67 -9.94
N ARG A 66 -3.13 15.44 -9.60
CA ARG A 66 -2.61 15.74 -8.27
C ARG A 66 -2.37 17.25 -8.17
N PRO A 67 -3.03 18.00 -7.25
CA PRO A 67 -2.94 19.46 -7.26
C PRO A 67 -1.55 20.02 -6.93
N THR A 68 -0.81 19.36 -6.04
CA THR A 68 0.53 19.80 -5.60
C THR A 68 1.31 18.59 -5.15
N SER A 69 2.63 18.56 -5.43
CA SER A 69 3.50 17.50 -4.95
C SER A 69 3.81 17.62 -3.45
N HIS A 70 4.25 16.53 -2.81
CA HIS A 70 4.73 16.58 -1.42
C HIS A 70 5.94 17.50 -1.32
N TRP A 71 6.88 17.38 -2.27
CA TRP A 71 8.06 18.23 -2.36
C TRP A 71 7.69 19.71 -2.48
N ASP A 72 6.88 20.09 -3.47
CA ASP A 72 6.57 21.49 -3.75
C ASP A 72 5.79 22.12 -2.61
N TRP A 73 4.86 21.38 -2.00
CA TRP A 73 4.15 21.83 -0.81
C TRP A 73 5.13 22.08 0.36
N MET A 74 6.07 21.16 0.58
CA MET A 74 7.08 21.32 1.64
C MET A 74 8.00 22.51 1.40
N VAL A 75 8.47 22.71 0.16
CA VAL A 75 9.28 23.88 -0.21
C VAL A 75 8.51 25.17 0.02
N ALA A 76 7.25 25.25 -0.44
CA ALA A 76 6.39 26.42 -0.26
C ALA A 76 6.13 26.76 1.21
N ASN A 77 6.22 25.77 2.11
CA ASN A 77 6.04 25.93 3.56
C ASN A 77 7.38 26.03 4.34
N GLY A 78 8.49 26.36 3.67
CA GLY A 78 9.77 26.67 4.33
C GLY A 78 10.56 25.45 4.81
N TYR A 79 10.19 24.22 4.43
CA TYR A 79 10.93 23.01 4.84
C TYR A 79 12.25 22.81 4.07
N ALA A 80 12.55 23.65 3.08
CA ALA A 80 13.81 23.68 2.35
C ALA A 80 14.84 24.69 2.89
N GLU A 81 14.54 25.37 4.00
CA GLU A 81 15.47 26.30 4.65
C GLU A 81 16.63 25.56 5.33
N ALA A 82 17.83 26.17 5.33
CA ALA A 82 19.05 25.55 5.84
C ALA A 82 18.96 25.06 7.30
N ASN A 83 18.16 25.74 8.14
CA ASN A 83 17.91 25.33 9.52
C ASN A 83 17.04 24.06 9.66
N LYS A 84 16.45 23.56 8.55
CA LYS A 84 15.63 22.34 8.48
C LYS A 84 16.37 21.14 7.90
N ILE A 85 17.66 21.27 7.56
CA ILE A 85 18.45 20.22 6.91
C ILE A 85 18.38 18.84 7.60
N ASN A 86 18.30 18.80 8.93
CA ASN A 86 18.23 17.56 9.71
C ASN A 86 16.88 17.39 10.45
N VAL A 87 15.88 18.20 10.09
CA VAL A 87 14.56 18.17 10.70
C VAL A 87 13.65 17.21 9.92
N GLN A 88 12.83 16.44 10.65
CA GLN A 88 11.95 15.42 10.06
C GLN A 88 10.50 15.89 9.83
N SER A 89 10.14 17.10 10.28
CA SER A 89 8.82 17.67 10.07
C SER A 89 8.58 18.05 8.60
N GLY A 90 7.32 18.32 8.26
CA GLY A 90 6.87 18.69 6.91
C GLY A 90 6.37 17.50 6.10
N TYR A 91 7.11 16.39 6.06
CA TYR A 91 6.70 15.20 5.30
C TYR A 91 5.34 14.66 5.78
N ASP A 92 5.16 14.45 7.08
CA ASP A 92 3.90 13.96 7.64
C ASP A 92 2.72 14.86 7.29
N ALA A 93 2.88 16.17 7.50
CA ALA A 93 1.85 17.15 7.19
C ALA A 93 1.46 17.08 5.71
N SER A 94 2.45 16.99 4.81
CA SER A 94 2.23 16.87 3.37
C SER A 94 1.47 15.59 3.00
N VAL A 95 1.75 14.47 3.68
CA VAL A 95 1.11 13.19 3.43
C VAL A 95 -0.31 13.19 3.98
N TRP A 96 -0.50 13.59 5.24
CA TRP A 96 -1.81 13.66 5.88
C TRP A 96 -2.78 14.56 5.10
N ARG A 97 -2.29 15.71 4.63
CA ARG A 97 -3.02 16.61 3.73
C ARG A 97 -3.58 15.89 2.52
N GLN A 98 -2.75 15.16 1.77
CA GLN A 98 -3.18 14.52 0.52
C GLN A 98 -4.09 13.32 0.78
N VAL A 99 -3.77 12.45 1.75
CA VAL A 99 -4.59 11.26 2.01
C VAL A 99 -5.96 11.60 2.62
N ILE A 100 -6.07 12.69 3.38
CA ILE A 100 -7.32 13.14 4.01
C ILE A 100 -8.13 14.04 3.07
N ALA A 101 -7.55 15.11 2.53
CA ALA A 101 -8.29 16.13 1.78
C ALA A 101 -8.06 16.12 0.26
N GLY A 102 -7.14 15.29 -0.24
CA GLY A 102 -6.87 15.19 -1.68
C GLY A 102 -8.09 14.72 -2.48
N PRO A 103 -8.37 15.34 -3.65
CA PRO A 103 -9.48 14.92 -4.52
C PRO A 103 -9.16 13.64 -5.31
N ASP A 104 -7.88 13.29 -5.45
CA ASP A 104 -7.32 12.14 -6.16
C ASP A 104 -7.22 10.89 -5.26
N ALA A 105 -8.30 10.59 -4.53
CA ALA A 105 -8.31 9.59 -3.47
C ALA A 105 -7.82 8.19 -3.89
N LEU A 106 -8.14 7.76 -5.12
CA LEU A 106 -7.63 6.49 -5.66
C LEU A 106 -6.11 6.53 -5.88
N ARG A 107 -5.57 7.66 -6.37
CA ARG A 107 -4.12 7.82 -6.57
C ARG A 107 -3.41 7.71 -5.24
N GLN A 108 -3.88 8.44 -4.23
CA GLN A 108 -3.32 8.40 -2.88
C GLN A 108 -3.34 6.99 -2.29
N ARG A 109 -4.44 6.25 -2.48
CA ARG A 109 -4.55 4.87 -2.02
C ARG A 109 -3.56 3.92 -2.68
N VAL A 110 -3.37 4.06 -4.00
CA VAL A 110 -2.40 3.27 -4.78
C VAL A 110 -0.97 3.67 -4.44
N THR A 111 -0.67 4.97 -4.28
CA THR A 111 0.64 5.46 -3.83
C THR A 111 1.04 4.84 -2.50
N VAL A 112 0.14 4.84 -1.51
CA VAL A 112 0.40 4.22 -0.21
C VAL A 112 0.59 2.71 -0.38
N ALA A 113 -0.23 2.02 -1.16
CA ALA A 113 -0.07 0.58 -1.43
C ALA A 113 1.28 0.24 -2.09
N LEU A 114 1.76 1.08 -3.02
CA LEU A 114 3.07 0.94 -3.65
C LEU A 114 4.19 1.17 -2.65
N LEU A 115 4.14 2.25 -1.86
CA LEU A 115 5.14 2.59 -0.83
C LEU A 115 5.33 1.48 0.21
N ASP A 116 4.27 0.70 0.40
CA ASP A 116 4.17 -0.36 1.38
C ASP A 116 4.91 -1.65 1.00
N TYR A 117 5.33 -1.78 -0.26
CA TYR A 117 6.20 -2.89 -0.71
C TYR A 117 7.38 -2.43 -1.57
N LEU A 118 7.29 -1.30 -2.27
CA LEU A 118 8.42 -0.55 -2.82
C LEU A 118 8.91 0.40 -1.72
N VAL A 119 9.54 -0.16 -0.71
CA VAL A 119 9.73 0.55 0.56
C VAL A 119 10.92 1.50 0.50
N VAL A 120 10.66 2.76 0.85
CA VAL A 120 11.65 3.70 1.40
C VAL A 120 11.07 4.28 2.68
N GLY A 121 11.81 4.15 3.77
CA GLY A 121 11.36 4.59 5.08
C GLY A 121 12.27 5.63 5.70
N MET A 122 11.71 6.78 6.10
CA MET A 122 12.45 7.83 6.79
C MET A 122 13.13 7.34 8.08
N GLY A 123 12.54 6.34 8.75
CA GLY A 123 13.05 5.79 10.00
C GLY A 123 14.43 5.13 9.87
N ALA A 124 14.76 4.58 8.70
CA ALA A 124 16.07 3.97 8.42
C ALA A 124 17.00 4.85 7.57
N LEU A 125 16.56 6.05 7.15
CA LEU A 125 17.37 6.98 6.38
C LEU A 125 18.14 7.96 7.28
N ASN A 126 19.47 7.82 7.30
CA ASN A 126 20.36 8.75 8.01
C ASN A 126 21.10 9.70 7.06
N ILE A 127 20.35 10.59 6.41
CA ILE A 127 20.87 11.56 5.45
C ILE A 127 20.41 12.98 5.78
N SER A 128 21.12 13.99 5.29
CA SER A 128 20.64 15.37 5.21
C SER A 128 19.43 15.46 4.28
N TRP A 129 18.49 16.36 4.58
CA TRP A 129 17.26 16.58 3.83
C TRP A 129 16.35 15.35 3.75
N ARG A 130 16.41 14.44 4.73
CA ARG A 130 15.70 13.15 4.68
C ARG A 130 14.18 13.29 4.46
N SER A 131 13.54 14.28 5.05
CA SER A 131 12.10 14.51 4.90
C SER A 131 11.73 14.85 3.46
N LEU A 132 12.52 15.72 2.82
CA LEU A 132 12.37 16.08 1.41
C LEU A 132 12.77 14.93 0.46
N ALA A 133 13.78 14.14 0.80
CA ALA A 133 14.14 12.94 0.02
C ALA A 133 12.99 11.92 -0.03
N VAL A 134 12.35 11.66 1.12
CA VAL A 134 11.17 10.76 1.18
C VAL A 134 9.95 11.39 0.52
N ALA A 135 9.77 12.72 0.60
CA ALA A 135 8.75 13.44 -0.17
C ALA A 135 8.91 13.22 -1.68
N ALA A 136 10.12 13.43 -2.22
CA ALA A 136 10.42 13.19 -3.63
C ALA A 136 10.21 11.73 -4.05
N TYR A 137 10.53 10.77 -3.18
CA TYR A 137 10.23 9.36 -3.45
C TYR A 137 8.73 9.07 -3.49
N THR A 138 7.98 9.63 -2.54
CA THR A 138 6.51 9.49 -2.51
C THR A 138 5.87 10.14 -3.74
N ASP A 139 6.42 11.25 -4.21
CA ASP A 139 6.02 11.92 -5.46
C ASP A 139 6.25 11.01 -6.68
N VAL A 140 7.41 10.34 -6.78
CA VAL A 140 7.68 9.35 -7.84
C VAL A 140 6.61 8.26 -7.87
N LEU A 141 6.22 7.73 -6.71
CA LEU A 141 5.17 6.72 -6.63
C LEU A 141 3.80 7.28 -7.07
N ALA A 142 3.45 8.49 -6.64
CA ALA A 142 2.17 9.12 -6.99
C ALA A 142 2.04 9.47 -8.47
N ASP A 143 3.14 9.94 -9.08
CA ASP A 143 3.18 10.30 -10.50
C ASP A 143 3.08 9.04 -11.39
N ASN A 144 3.61 7.91 -10.91
CA ASN A 144 3.59 6.62 -11.62
C ASN A 144 2.43 5.69 -11.19
N ALA A 145 1.59 6.08 -10.22
CA ALA A 145 0.53 5.23 -9.67
C ALA A 145 -0.42 4.67 -10.74
N PHE A 146 -0.65 5.42 -11.81
CA PHE A 146 -1.50 5.04 -12.95
C PHE A 146 -0.71 4.91 -14.27
N GLY A 147 0.62 4.81 -14.20
CA GLY A 147 1.50 4.70 -15.36
C GLY A 147 1.79 3.25 -15.75
N ASN A 148 3.02 2.99 -16.22
CA ASN A 148 3.50 1.64 -16.48
C ASN A 148 4.45 1.17 -15.36
N TYR A 149 4.31 -0.09 -14.94
CA TYR A 149 5.17 -0.65 -13.91
C TYR A 149 6.66 -0.66 -14.29
N ARG A 150 7.00 -0.83 -15.58
CA ARG A 150 8.39 -0.75 -16.05
C ARG A 150 8.97 0.66 -15.90
N ASP A 151 8.16 1.69 -16.12
CA ASP A 151 8.58 3.08 -15.93
C ASP A 151 8.77 3.38 -14.45
N LEU A 152 7.86 2.88 -13.60
CA LEU A 152 7.98 2.96 -12.15
C LEU A 152 9.28 2.30 -11.66
N LEU A 153 9.62 1.10 -12.13
CA LEU A 153 10.89 0.44 -11.81
C LEU A 153 12.08 1.34 -12.19
N GLY A 154 12.04 1.92 -13.40
CA GLY A 154 13.07 2.86 -13.85
C GLY A 154 13.19 4.10 -12.96
N ALA A 155 12.07 4.67 -12.53
CA ALA A 155 12.04 5.84 -11.68
C ALA A 155 12.59 5.57 -10.28
N ILE A 156 12.23 4.43 -9.66
CA ILE A 156 12.75 4.08 -8.32
C ILE A 156 14.23 3.69 -8.36
N SER A 157 14.72 3.02 -9.42
CA SER A 157 16.15 2.68 -9.58
C SER A 157 17.06 3.89 -9.76
N ARG A 158 16.48 5.06 -10.01
CA ARG A 158 17.19 6.34 -10.17
C ARG A 158 16.87 7.33 -9.07
N ASN A 159 16.06 6.96 -8.08
CA ASN A 159 15.66 7.89 -7.03
C ASN A 159 16.73 7.98 -5.93
N ALA A 160 17.04 9.20 -5.48
CA ALA A 160 18.05 9.44 -4.46
C ALA A 160 17.73 8.75 -3.12
N ALA A 161 16.49 8.81 -2.64
CA ALA A 161 16.11 8.20 -1.37
C ALA A 161 16.21 6.67 -1.43
N MET A 162 15.73 6.05 -2.51
CA MET A 162 15.90 4.61 -2.77
C MET A 162 17.38 4.22 -2.86
N GLY A 163 18.16 5.01 -3.60
CA GLY A 163 19.62 4.94 -3.71
C GLY A 163 20.35 4.85 -2.38
N MET A 164 20.00 5.74 -1.46
CA MET A 164 20.60 5.80 -0.13
C MET A 164 20.05 4.70 0.79
N PHE A 165 18.76 4.36 0.66
CA PHE A 165 18.09 3.37 1.50
C PHE A 165 18.59 1.95 1.26
N LEU A 166 18.82 1.59 -0.01
CA LEU A 166 19.35 0.29 -0.44
C LEU A 166 20.81 0.36 -0.90
N THR A 167 21.52 1.39 -0.40
CA THR A 167 22.99 1.51 -0.39
C THR A 167 23.72 1.40 -1.73
N PHE A 168 23.02 1.58 -2.86
CA PHE A 168 23.63 1.51 -4.19
C PHE A 168 24.18 2.86 -4.69
N VAL A 169 23.90 3.97 -4.00
CA VAL A 169 24.57 5.25 -4.25
C VAL A 169 26.05 5.13 -3.92
N ASN A 170 26.90 5.50 -4.88
CA ASN A 170 28.35 5.38 -4.87
C ASN A 170 28.88 3.94 -4.76
N SER A 171 28.04 2.93 -5.00
CA SER A 171 28.50 1.54 -5.15
C SER A 171 29.56 1.47 -6.26
N LYS A 172 30.63 0.71 -6.04
CA LYS A 172 31.77 0.66 -6.95
C LYS A 172 31.83 -0.71 -7.63
N LYS A 173 32.33 -0.71 -8.87
CA LYS A 173 32.76 -1.93 -9.55
C LYS A 173 33.75 -2.73 -8.70
N GLY A 174 33.78 -4.03 -8.93
CA GLY A 174 34.68 -4.93 -8.21
C GLY A 174 36.14 -4.51 -8.35
N ASN A 175 36.93 -4.72 -7.30
CA ASN A 175 38.37 -4.46 -7.32
C ASN A 175 39.12 -5.78 -7.06
N PRO A 176 39.72 -6.39 -8.10
CA PRO A 176 40.45 -7.64 -7.96
C PRO A 176 41.64 -7.56 -6.99
N SER A 177 42.26 -6.39 -6.83
CA SER A 177 43.42 -6.20 -5.95
C SER A 177 43.04 -6.21 -4.47
N THR A 178 41.85 -5.74 -4.12
CA THR A 178 41.37 -5.69 -2.73
C THR A 178 40.32 -6.77 -2.41
N GLY A 179 39.77 -7.41 -3.44
CA GLY A 179 38.65 -8.37 -3.31
C GLY A 179 37.29 -7.72 -3.03
N SER A 180 37.16 -6.39 -3.08
CA SER A 180 35.88 -5.73 -2.83
C SER A 180 34.89 -5.97 -3.96
N LEU A 181 33.64 -6.28 -3.62
CA LEU A 181 32.54 -6.53 -4.55
C LEU A 181 31.54 -5.36 -4.55
N PRO A 182 30.73 -5.21 -5.62
CA PRO A 182 29.59 -4.29 -5.64
C PRO A 182 28.60 -4.54 -4.51
N ASP A 183 27.90 -3.48 -4.07
CA ASP A 183 26.78 -3.60 -3.12
C ASP A 183 25.60 -4.35 -3.77
N GLU A 184 25.14 -5.42 -3.12
CA GLU A 184 24.11 -6.32 -3.62
C GLU A 184 22.69 -5.99 -3.13
N ASN A 185 22.52 -5.08 -2.16
CA ASN A 185 21.24 -4.88 -1.48
C ASN A 185 20.14 -4.51 -2.47
N TYR A 186 20.36 -3.50 -3.31
CA TYR A 186 19.35 -3.11 -4.29
C TYR A 186 19.01 -4.21 -5.29
N ALA A 187 20.01 -4.92 -5.81
CA ALA A 187 19.79 -6.01 -6.75
C ALA A 187 18.95 -7.13 -6.13
N ARG A 188 19.25 -7.48 -4.87
CA ARG A 188 18.51 -8.47 -4.09
C ARG A 188 17.07 -8.05 -3.87
N GLU A 189 16.84 -6.85 -3.34
CA GLU A 189 15.48 -6.42 -3.00
C GLU A 189 14.63 -6.10 -4.23
N LEU A 190 15.25 -5.63 -5.32
CA LEU A 190 14.57 -5.47 -6.60
C LEU A 190 13.99 -6.80 -7.10
N MET A 191 14.75 -7.89 -7.05
CA MET A 191 14.27 -9.22 -7.42
C MET A 191 13.34 -9.82 -6.35
N GLN A 192 13.73 -9.77 -5.09
CA GLN A 192 13.05 -10.47 -4.00
C GLN A 192 11.74 -9.83 -3.57
N LEU A 193 11.74 -8.52 -3.33
CA LEU A 193 10.64 -7.81 -2.68
C LEU A 193 9.81 -6.98 -3.66
N PHE A 194 10.41 -6.49 -4.74
CA PHE A 194 9.75 -5.54 -5.62
C PHE A 194 9.19 -6.17 -6.90
N THR A 195 9.71 -7.32 -7.34
CA THR A 195 9.34 -7.86 -8.67
C THR A 195 9.06 -9.37 -8.74
N LEU A 196 9.93 -10.25 -8.23
CA LEU A 196 9.86 -11.68 -8.55
C LEU A 196 9.42 -12.56 -7.38
N GLY A 197 9.82 -12.22 -6.15
CA GLY A 197 9.71 -13.13 -5.02
C GLY A 197 10.77 -14.24 -5.05
N VAL A 198 10.88 -14.97 -3.94
CA VAL A 198 11.88 -16.04 -3.79
C VAL A 198 11.56 -17.32 -4.56
N ASN A 199 10.27 -17.59 -4.83
CA ASN A 199 9.81 -18.80 -5.50
C ASN A 199 9.17 -18.50 -6.85
N GLN A 200 9.38 -19.37 -7.82
CA GLN A 200 8.68 -19.32 -9.11
C GLN A 200 7.18 -19.46 -8.91
N LEU A 201 6.41 -18.66 -9.65
CA LEU A 201 4.96 -18.62 -9.55
C LEU A 201 4.32 -19.08 -10.86
N GLU A 202 3.22 -19.82 -10.74
CA GLU A 202 2.24 -19.92 -11.82
C GLU A 202 1.54 -18.57 -12.00
N GLN A 203 0.87 -18.35 -13.14
CA GLN A 203 0.18 -17.08 -13.41
C GLN A 203 -0.99 -16.79 -12.45
N ASP A 204 -1.50 -17.81 -11.77
CA ASP A 204 -2.50 -17.68 -10.70
C ASP A 204 -1.88 -17.39 -9.32
N GLY A 205 -0.55 -17.19 -9.25
CA GLY A 205 0.17 -16.87 -8.03
C GLY A 205 0.44 -18.05 -7.11
N THR A 206 0.11 -19.28 -7.51
CA THR A 206 0.52 -20.49 -6.80
C THR A 206 2.01 -20.78 -7.02
N VAL A 207 2.66 -21.38 -6.01
CA VAL A 207 4.09 -21.68 -6.08
C VAL A 207 4.34 -22.91 -6.94
N ARG A 208 5.28 -22.80 -7.89
CA ARG A 208 5.71 -23.93 -8.71
C ARG A 208 6.51 -24.91 -7.86
N MET A 209 6.13 -26.19 -7.96
CA MET A 209 6.77 -27.26 -7.22
C MET A 209 7.46 -28.23 -8.18
N SER A 210 8.60 -28.76 -7.77
CA SER A 210 9.27 -29.90 -8.41
C SER A 210 9.67 -30.91 -7.34
N ASN A 211 9.24 -32.16 -7.47
CA ASN A 211 9.47 -33.21 -6.48
C ASN A 211 9.09 -32.82 -5.03
N GLY A 212 8.02 -32.04 -4.87
CA GLY A 212 7.54 -31.56 -3.57
C GLY A 212 8.32 -30.38 -2.97
N GLN A 213 9.29 -29.82 -3.69
CA GLN A 213 10.05 -28.63 -3.28
C GLN A 213 9.67 -27.42 -4.13
N ALA A 214 9.59 -26.25 -3.50
CA ALA A 214 9.39 -24.99 -4.20
C ALA A 214 10.60 -24.70 -5.11
N LEU A 215 10.33 -24.26 -6.33
CA LEU A 215 11.38 -23.83 -7.25
C LEU A 215 11.80 -22.39 -6.93
N GLU A 216 13.08 -22.16 -6.73
CA GLU A 216 13.63 -20.81 -6.52
C GLU A 216 13.56 -19.98 -7.80
N THR A 217 13.28 -18.69 -7.67
CA THR A 217 13.19 -17.77 -8.82
C THR A 217 14.56 -17.35 -9.36
N TYR A 218 15.53 -17.17 -8.45
CA TYR A 218 16.86 -16.66 -8.76
C TYR A 218 17.86 -17.21 -7.75
N THR A 219 19.13 -17.17 -8.11
CA THR A 219 20.27 -17.65 -7.33
C THR A 219 21.06 -16.48 -6.73
N LEU A 220 22.00 -16.77 -5.83
CA LEU A 220 22.93 -15.74 -5.36
C LEU A 220 23.77 -15.14 -6.50
N ASP A 221 24.14 -15.94 -7.51
CA ASP A 221 24.89 -15.45 -8.67
C ASP A 221 24.10 -14.41 -9.46
N ASP A 222 22.80 -14.62 -9.65
CA ASP A 222 21.93 -13.62 -10.30
C ASP A 222 21.97 -12.27 -9.56
N VAL A 223 22.00 -12.31 -8.22
CA VAL A 223 22.10 -11.10 -7.38
C VAL A 223 23.45 -10.41 -7.61
N SER A 224 24.56 -11.15 -7.51
CA SER A 224 25.90 -10.61 -7.68
C SER A 224 26.11 -10.05 -9.10
N GLN A 225 25.57 -10.70 -10.12
CA GLN A 225 25.64 -10.26 -11.52
C GLN A 225 24.80 -8.99 -11.75
N LEU A 226 23.57 -8.95 -11.23
CA LEU A 226 22.73 -7.75 -11.33
C LEU A 226 23.32 -6.56 -10.56
N ALA A 227 23.94 -6.79 -9.39
CA ALA A 227 24.57 -5.74 -8.58
C ALA A 227 25.63 -4.94 -9.33
N ARG A 228 26.38 -5.60 -10.24
CA ARG A 228 27.38 -4.96 -11.09
C ARG A 228 26.77 -3.84 -11.95
N ILE A 229 25.54 -4.01 -12.43
CA ILE A 229 24.84 -3.04 -13.28
C ILE A 229 24.57 -1.72 -12.54
N PHE A 230 24.31 -1.78 -11.23
CA PHE A 230 23.98 -0.60 -10.41
C PHE A 230 25.19 0.16 -9.88
N THR A 231 26.41 -0.26 -10.21
CA THR A 231 27.63 0.43 -9.80
C THR A 231 27.78 1.80 -10.48
N GLY A 232 28.38 2.75 -9.79
CA GLY A 232 28.67 4.08 -10.29
C GLY A 232 27.50 5.06 -10.25
N LEU A 233 26.31 4.68 -9.79
CA LEU A 233 25.21 5.63 -9.59
C LEU A 233 25.54 6.58 -8.43
N GLN A 234 25.33 7.88 -8.62
CA GLN A 234 25.62 8.92 -7.62
C GLN A 234 24.62 10.08 -7.71
N LEU A 235 24.57 10.91 -6.67
CA LEU A 235 23.78 12.15 -6.68
C LEU A 235 24.30 13.11 -7.75
N VAL A 236 23.40 13.91 -8.33
CA VAL A 236 23.73 14.89 -9.38
C VAL A 236 24.68 16.01 -8.91
N SER A 237 24.70 16.30 -7.61
CA SER A 237 25.51 17.35 -7.01
C SER A 237 25.99 16.94 -5.63
N SER A 238 27.21 17.37 -5.27
CA SER A 238 27.75 17.25 -3.91
C SER A 238 27.27 18.38 -2.98
N ASP A 239 26.59 19.40 -3.50
CA ASP A 239 26.03 20.49 -2.68
C ASP A 239 25.02 19.94 -1.67
N THR A 240 25.29 20.15 -0.39
CA THR A 240 24.44 19.74 0.72
C THR A 240 23.61 20.90 1.28
N THR A 241 23.87 22.14 0.84
CA THR A 241 23.28 23.35 1.42
C THR A 241 21.82 23.56 1.03
N THR A 242 21.40 22.96 -0.09
CA THR A 242 20.00 22.92 -0.54
C THR A 242 19.56 21.46 -0.71
N PRO A 243 18.24 21.20 -0.69
CA PRO A 243 17.74 19.85 -0.86
C PRO A 243 17.71 19.39 -2.32
N ASP A 244 17.86 20.27 -3.32
CA ASP A 244 17.50 20.01 -4.73
C ASP A 244 18.03 18.70 -5.32
N ARG A 245 19.24 18.28 -4.95
CA ARG A 245 19.83 17.00 -5.40
C ARG A 245 19.01 15.76 -4.98
N MET A 246 18.15 15.86 -3.97
CA MET A 246 17.35 14.75 -3.44
C MET A 246 16.12 14.42 -4.29
N ARG A 247 15.63 15.36 -5.11
CA ARG A 247 14.52 15.12 -6.06
C ARG A 247 14.98 14.77 -7.47
N GLN A 248 16.27 14.98 -7.77
CA GLN A 248 16.81 14.72 -9.10
C GLN A 248 17.17 13.23 -9.26
N PRO A 249 17.04 12.67 -10.47
CA PRO A 249 17.52 11.32 -10.75
C PRO A 249 19.03 11.19 -10.50
N LEU A 250 19.45 10.01 -10.03
CA LEU A 250 20.86 9.63 -9.93
C LEU A 250 21.52 9.66 -11.31
N ILE A 251 22.79 10.08 -11.32
CA ILE A 251 23.64 10.13 -12.51
C ILE A 251 24.73 9.08 -12.43
N LEU A 252 25.37 8.79 -13.56
CA LEU A 252 26.44 7.79 -13.64
C LEU A 252 27.83 8.41 -13.49
N ASN A 253 28.65 7.81 -12.63
CA ASN A 253 30.09 7.96 -12.59
C ASN A 253 30.77 6.80 -13.34
N ALA A 254 31.25 7.07 -14.54
CA ALA A 254 31.90 6.06 -15.38
C ALA A 254 33.15 5.43 -14.75
N ALA A 255 33.86 6.14 -13.87
CA ALA A 255 35.06 5.59 -13.22
C ALA A 255 34.72 4.43 -12.26
N ASN A 256 33.55 4.51 -11.61
CA ASN A 256 33.08 3.53 -10.63
C ASN A 256 32.11 2.50 -11.22
N ASN A 257 31.60 2.70 -12.44
CA ASN A 257 30.68 1.78 -13.09
C ASN A 257 31.41 0.59 -13.73
N GLU A 258 30.85 -0.61 -13.54
CA GLU A 258 31.24 -1.83 -14.21
C GLU A 258 30.68 -1.85 -15.64
N THR A 259 31.50 -2.21 -16.62
CA THR A 259 31.15 -2.17 -18.05
C THR A 259 31.23 -3.54 -18.72
N GLY A 260 31.70 -4.58 -18.01
CA GLY A 260 31.66 -5.95 -18.48
C GLY A 260 30.24 -6.51 -18.50
N SER A 261 30.04 -7.61 -19.23
CA SER A 261 28.74 -8.29 -19.30
C SER A 261 28.34 -8.90 -17.95
N ALA A 262 27.05 -8.87 -17.65
CA ALA A 262 26.42 -9.54 -16.52
C ALA A 262 25.33 -10.50 -17.02
N THR A 263 25.33 -11.73 -16.51
CA THR A 263 24.31 -12.74 -16.85
C THR A 263 23.47 -13.04 -15.63
N PHE A 264 22.16 -12.86 -15.73
CA PHE A 264 21.23 -13.13 -14.64
C PHE A 264 19.85 -13.46 -15.21
N LEU A 265 19.08 -14.28 -14.51
CA LEU A 265 17.73 -14.73 -14.90
C LEU A 265 17.71 -15.34 -16.32
N GLY A 266 18.80 -16.00 -16.71
CA GLY A 266 18.97 -16.61 -18.04
C GLY A 266 19.18 -15.63 -19.20
N ALA A 267 19.39 -14.34 -18.92
CA ALA A 267 19.69 -13.31 -19.94
C ALA A 267 21.06 -12.68 -19.68
N THR A 268 21.70 -12.17 -20.73
CA THR A 268 22.96 -11.43 -20.64
C THR A 268 22.74 -9.97 -21.03
N VAL A 269 23.18 -9.06 -20.16
CA VAL A 269 23.26 -7.63 -20.43
C VAL A 269 24.73 -7.26 -20.56
N SER A 270 25.09 -6.58 -21.64
CA SER A 270 26.47 -6.15 -21.92
C SER A 270 26.60 -4.64 -21.87
N GLY A 271 27.84 -4.17 -21.63
CA GLY A 271 28.14 -2.77 -21.46
C GLY A 271 27.91 -2.30 -20.03
N GLY A 272 27.98 -0.99 -19.83
CA GLY A 272 27.72 -0.35 -18.55
C GLY A 272 26.78 0.84 -18.68
N GLY A 273 26.65 1.58 -17.59
CA GLY A 273 25.89 2.80 -17.51
C GLY A 273 24.38 2.64 -17.63
N MET A 274 23.71 3.76 -17.93
CA MET A 274 22.25 3.85 -17.86
C MET A 274 21.55 2.93 -18.87
N ALA A 275 22.17 2.67 -20.03
CA ALA A 275 21.63 1.74 -21.02
C ALA A 275 21.63 0.29 -20.52
N ALA A 276 22.70 -0.13 -19.83
CA ALA A 276 22.77 -1.45 -19.20
C ALA A 276 21.76 -1.57 -18.06
N LEU A 277 21.56 -0.50 -17.27
CA LEU A 277 20.51 -0.44 -16.26
C LEU A 277 19.12 -0.63 -16.88
N ASP A 278 18.80 0.09 -17.96
CA ASP A 278 17.50 -0.05 -18.63
C ASP A 278 17.29 -1.45 -19.23
N ALA A 279 18.32 -2.02 -19.85
CA ALA A 279 18.29 -3.39 -20.34
C ALA A 279 18.09 -4.40 -19.21
N ALA A 280 18.66 -4.17 -18.03
CA ALA A 280 18.50 -5.06 -16.89
C ALA A 280 17.08 -5.00 -16.31
N LEU A 281 16.50 -3.80 -16.18
CA LEU A 281 15.11 -3.64 -15.78
C LEU A 281 14.14 -4.26 -16.79
N ASP A 282 14.49 -4.25 -18.07
CA ASP A 282 13.75 -4.92 -19.13
C ASP A 282 13.75 -6.45 -19.01
N VAL A 283 14.89 -7.06 -18.66
CA VAL A 283 15.00 -8.49 -18.35
C VAL A 283 14.08 -8.84 -17.19
N ILE A 284 14.22 -8.13 -16.06
CA ILE A 284 13.41 -8.36 -14.86
C ILE A 284 11.93 -8.17 -15.19
N PHE A 285 11.58 -7.06 -15.83
CA PHE A 285 10.19 -6.76 -16.16
C PHE A 285 9.58 -7.90 -16.97
N ARG A 286 10.23 -8.39 -18.04
CA ARG A 286 9.70 -9.48 -18.89
C ARG A 286 9.61 -10.84 -18.20
N HIS A 287 10.22 -11.03 -17.03
CA HIS A 287 10.19 -12.30 -16.32
C HIS A 287 8.74 -12.73 -15.97
N PRO A 288 8.38 -14.03 -16.13
CA PRO A 288 7.01 -14.51 -15.95
C PRO A 288 6.46 -14.34 -14.53
N ASN A 289 7.33 -14.32 -13.50
CA ASN A 289 6.91 -14.07 -12.11
C ASN A 289 6.37 -12.66 -11.85
N VAL A 290 6.74 -11.64 -12.64
CA VAL A 290 6.41 -10.25 -12.30
C VAL A 290 4.91 -10.01 -12.23
N ALA A 291 4.16 -10.55 -13.20
CA ALA A 291 2.71 -10.38 -13.25
C ALA A 291 1.99 -10.97 -12.02
N PRO A 292 2.14 -12.27 -11.68
CA PRO A 292 1.52 -12.85 -10.49
C PRO A 292 2.04 -12.28 -9.18
N PHE A 293 3.33 -11.95 -9.09
CA PHE A 293 3.91 -11.35 -7.89
C PHE A 293 3.27 -9.99 -7.61
N VAL A 294 3.36 -9.05 -8.55
CA VAL A 294 2.85 -7.67 -8.37
C VAL A 294 1.34 -7.68 -8.17
N SER A 295 0.61 -8.51 -8.92
CA SER A 295 -0.85 -8.64 -8.78
C SER A 295 -1.24 -9.08 -7.36
N LYS A 296 -0.60 -10.12 -6.82
CA LYS A 296 -0.89 -10.60 -5.46
C LYS A 296 -0.58 -9.55 -4.41
N GLN A 297 0.55 -8.84 -4.52
CA GLN A 297 0.91 -7.77 -3.57
C GLN A 297 -0.16 -6.68 -3.55
N LEU A 298 -0.57 -6.18 -4.73
CA LEU A 298 -1.56 -5.11 -4.83
C LEU A 298 -2.95 -5.55 -4.36
N ILE A 299 -3.37 -6.78 -4.66
CA ILE A 299 -4.64 -7.31 -4.13
C ILE A 299 -4.61 -7.36 -2.61
N GLN A 300 -3.51 -7.84 -2.00
CA GLN A 300 -3.36 -7.84 -0.54
C GLN A 300 -3.42 -6.44 0.04
N ARG A 301 -2.77 -5.46 -0.61
CA ARG A 301 -2.77 -4.07 -0.16
C ARG A 301 -4.04 -3.30 -0.46
N LEU A 302 -4.96 -3.78 -1.30
CA LEU A 302 -6.20 -3.06 -1.64
C LEU A 302 -7.47 -3.75 -1.14
N VAL A 303 -7.55 -5.09 -1.18
CA VAL A 303 -8.82 -5.81 -1.06
C VAL A 303 -8.81 -6.86 0.06
N THR A 304 -7.93 -7.87 -0.01
CA THR A 304 -7.98 -9.03 0.91
C THR A 304 -6.63 -9.68 1.10
N SER A 305 -6.33 -10.15 2.32
CA SER A 305 -5.07 -10.82 2.64
C SER A 305 -4.90 -12.16 1.92
N ASN A 306 -6.00 -12.84 1.57
CA ASN A 306 -6.01 -14.21 1.01
C ASN A 306 -6.80 -14.27 -0.31
N PRO A 307 -6.34 -13.63 -1.39
CA PRO A 307 -7.03 -13.73 -2.68
C PRO A 307 -6.97 -15.15 -3.25
N SER A 308 -8.04 -15.58 -3.90
CA SER A 308 -8.01 -16.87 -4.61
C SER A 308 -6.99 -16.86 -5.77
N PRO A 309 -6.45 -18.04 -6.15
CA PRO A 309 -5.60 -18.13 -7.34
C PRO A 309 -6.29 -17.60 -8.60
N ALA A 310 -7.59 -17.85 -8.76
CA ALA A 310 -8.35 -17.36 -9.90
C ALA A 310 -8.38 -15.82 -9.97
N TYR A 311 -8.49 -15.15 -8.82
CA TYR A 311 -8.42 -13.69 -8.77
C TYR A 311 -7.03 -13.17 -9.13
N VAL A 312 -5.97 -13.73 -8.55
CA VAL A 312 -4.59 -13.38 -8.93
C VAL A 312 -4.34 -13.62 -10.42
N GLY A 313 -4.85 -14.73 -10.99
CA GLY A 313 -4.73 -15.06 -12.41
C GLY A 313 -5.37 -14.02 -13.33
N ARG A 314 -6.57 -13.54 -13.01
CA ARG A 314 -7.26 -12.49 -13.80
C ARG A 314 -6.50 -11.17 -13.77
N VAL A 315 -5.99 -10.76 -12.61
CA VAL A 315 -5.20 -9.53 -12.48
C VAL A 315 -3.84 -9.67 -13.18
N SER A 316 -3.21 -10.84 -13.09
CA SER A 316 -1.95 -11.14 -13.77
C SER A 316 -2.10 -11.12 -15.29
N ALA A 317 -3.23 -11.60 -15.81
CA ALA A 317 -3.55 -11.48 -17.23
C ALA A 317 -3.68 -10.00 -17.67
N ALA A 318 -4.35 -9.17 -16.88
CA ALA A 318 -4.43 -7.72 -17.13
C ALA A 318 -3.06 -7.03 -17.03
N PHE A 319 -2.21 -7.46 -16.11
CA PHE A 319 -0.82 -7.01 -16.04
C PHE A 319 -0.05 -7.43 -17.30
N ALA A 320 -0.19 -8.68 -17.75
CA ALA A 320 0.51 -9.19 -18.93
C ALA A 320 0.07 -8.47 -20.21
N ASN A 321 -1.20 -8.08 -20.32
CA ASN A 321 -1.77 -7.38 -21.45
C ASN A 321 -3.05 -6.62 -21.03
N ASN A 322 -3.05 -5.30 -21.20
CA ASN A 322 -4.20 -4.44 -20.89
C ASN A 322 -5.38 -4.53 -21.88
N GLY A 323 -5.36 -5.47 -22.81
CA GLY A 323 -6.32 -5.60 -23.92
C GLY A 323 -5.85 -4.95 -25.22
N SER A 324 -4.77 -4.17 -25.19
CA SER A 324 -4.17 -3.48 -26.34
C SER A 324 -2.70 -3.86 -26.55
N GLY A 325 -2.23 -4.95 -25.95
CA GLY A 325 -0.86 -5.44 -26.06
C GLY A 325 0.14 -4.73 -25.15
N VAL A 326 -0.32 -3.87 -24.23
CA VAL A 326 0.57 -3.16 -23.29
C VAL A 326 0.66 -3.94 -21.98
N ARG A 327 1.87 -4.36 -21.66
CA ARG A 327 2.20 -5.03 -20.40
C ARG A 327 2.49 -4.00 -19.31
N GLY A 328 2.06 -4.26 -18.08
CA GLY A 328 2.36 -3.45 -16.89
C GLY A 328 1.56 -2.15 -16.78
N ASP A 329 0.48 -1.98 -17.56
CA ASP A 329 -0.42 -0.83 -17.44
C ASP A 329 -1.14 -0.86 -16.08
N MET A 330 -0.76 0.05 -15.18
CA MET A 330 -1.28 0.08 -13.82
C MET A 330 -2.76 0.43 -13.77
N LYS A 331 -3.32 1.19 -14.74
CA LYS A 331 -4.77 1.44 -14.77
C LYS A 331 -5.53 0.16 -15.04
N ALA A 332 -5.05 -0.67 -15.97
CA ALA A 332 -5.66 -1.96 -16.27
C ALA A 332 -5.58 -2.93 -15.07
N VAL A 333 -4.44 -2.96 -14.39
CA VAL A 333 -4.24 -3.76 -13.17
C VAL A 333 -5.18 -3.31 -12.06
N ILE A 334 -5.25 -2.01 -11.78
CA ILE A 334 -6.12 -1.45 -10.73
C ILE A 334 -7.59 -1.70 -11.03
N ARG A 335 -8.03 -1.57 -12.29
CA ARG A 335 -9.39 -1.96 -12.71
C ARG A 335 -9.64 -3.43 -12.47
N ALA A 336 -8.72 -4.30 -12.90
CA ALA A 336 -8.88 -5.75 -12.74
C ALA A 336 -8.98 -6.14 -11.25
N ILE A 337 -8.25 -5.48 -10.36
CA ILE A 337 -8.38 -5.66 -8.91
C ILE A 337 -9.75 -5.17 -8.43
N LEU A 338 -10.05 -3.89 -8.65
CA LEU A 338 -11.21 -3.25 -8.02
C LEU A 338 -12.53 -3.63 -8.68
N LEU A 339 -12.57 -4.23 -9.86
CA LEU A 339 -13.80 -4.71 -10.51
C LEU A 339 -13.95 -6.23 -10.41
N ASP A 340 -13.00 -6.93 -9.78
CA ASP A 340 -13.03 -8.37 -9.73
C ASP A 340 -14.29 -8.89 -9.02
N PRO A 341 -14.97 -9.92 -9.54
CA PRO A 341 -16.12 -10.52 -8.89
C PRO A 341 -15.88 -10.93 -7.42
N GLU A 342 -14.68 -11.43 -7.07
CA GLU A 342 -14.33 -11.76 -5.67
C GLU A 342 -14.21 -10.51 -4.79
N ALA A 343 -13.74 -9.40 -5.35
CA ALA A 343 -13.72 -8.11 -4.67
C ALA A 343 -15.12 -7.50 -4.54
N ARG A 344 -16.09 -7.89 -5.36
CA ARG A 344 -17.45 -7.29 -5.42
C ARG A 344 -18.55 -8.11 -4.76
N ASP A 345 -18.34 -9.41 -4.57
CA ASP A 345 -19.30 -10.29 -3.89
C ASP A 345 -19.25 -10.09 -2.37
N GLU A 346 -19.96 -9.06 -1.90
CA GLU A 346 -20.06 -8.72 -0.48
C GLU A 346 -20.69 -9.86 0.35
N ALA A 347 -21.70 -10.54 -0.17
CA ALA A 347 -22.40 -11.60 0.55
C ALA A 347 -21.46 -12.80 0.80
N ALA A 348 -20.71 -13.22 -0.22
CA ALA A 348 -19.71 -14.27 -0.09
C ALA A 348 -18.59 -13.86 0.89
N ALA A 349 -18.11 -12.61 0.80
CA ALA A 349 -17.07 -12.11 1.69
C ALA A 349 -17.53 -12.12 3.17
N LEU A 350 -18.73 -11.61 3.46
CA LEU A 350 -19.28 -11.58 4.83
C LEU A 350 -19.47 -12.98 5.41
N ALA A 351 -19.93 -13.94 4.59
CA ALA A 351 -20.13 -15.34 4.99
C ALA A 351 -18.81 -16.11 5.19
N SER A 352 -17.73 -15.71 4.52
CA SER A 352 -16.44 -16.39 4.58
C SER A 352 -15.68 -16.13 5.88
N THR A 353 -14.98 -17.14 6.40
CA THR A 353 -14.03 -17.02 7.52
C THR A 353 -12.61 -16.68 7.08
N THR A 354 -12.35 -16.63 5.77
CA THR A 354 -11.01 -16.42 5.19
C THR A 354 -10.92 -15.15 4.33
N ALA A 355 -12.06 -14.54 4.01
CA ALA A 355 -12.13 -13.32 3.22
C ALA A 355 -11.87 -12.06 4.05
N GLY A 356 -11.43 -11.00 3.35
CA GLY A 356 -11.15 -9.70 3.92
C GLY A 356 -9.71 -9.52 4.38
N ARG A 357 -9.49 -8.49 5.20
CA ARG A 357 -8.20 -8.13 5.78
C ARG A 357 -8.40 -7.28 7.02
N LEU A 358 -7.42 -7.27 7.92
CA LEU A 358 -7.40 -6.29 9.00
C LEU A 358 -7.10 -4.90 8.39
N ARG A 359 -7.90 -3.89 8.73
CA ARG A 359 -7.62 -2.49 8.38
C ARG A 359 -6.34 -2.08 9.08
N GLU A 360 -5.39 -1.54 8.31
CA GLU A 360 -4.14 -1.01 8.87
C GLU A 360 -4.43 0.21 9.75
N PRO A 361 -3.70 0.43 10.86
CA PRO A 361 -3.91 1.57 11.75
C PRO A 361 -4.03 2.93 11.05
N VAL A 362 -3.19 3.22 10.04
CA VAL A 362 -3.27 4.48 9.27
C VAL A 362 -4.55 4.58 8.44
N LEU A 363 -5.05 3.47 7.90
CA LEU A 363 -6.33 3.42 7.20
C LEU A 363 -7.50 3.65 8.14
N ARG A 364 -7.40 3.25 9.41
CA ARG A 364 -8.45 3.51 10.39
C ARG A 364 -8.58 5.00 10.73
N LEU A 365 -7.44 5.69 10.89
CA LEU A 365 -7.41 7.14 11.11
C LEU A 365 -7.92 7.89 9.88
N THR A 366 -7.40 7.57 8.70
CA THR A 366 -7.80 8.26 7.46
C THR A 366 -9.25 8.00 7.09
N ASN A 367 -9.78 6.81 7.39
CA ASN A 367 -11.19 6.52 7.21
C ASN A 367 -12.09 7.43 8.07
N TRP A 368 -11.77 7.56 9.36
CA TRP A 368 -12.42 8.54 10.23
C TRP A 368 -12.28 9.97 9.68
N ALA A 369 -11.05 10.36 9.35
CA ALA A 369 -10.77 11.74 8.96
C ALA A 369 -11.53 12.14 7.69
N ARG A 370 -11.58 11.24 6.70
CA ARG A 370 -12.34 11.46 5.46
C ARG A 370 -13.84 11.42 5.69
N ALA A 371 -14.33 10.42 6.43
CA ALA A 371 -15.76 10.23 6.70
C ALA A 371 -16.42 11.46 7.33
N PHE A 372 -15.69 12.16 8.20
CA PHE A 372 -16.20 13.30 8.96
C PHE A 372 -15.50 14.61 8.62
N GLY A 373 -15.01 14.74 7.39
CA GLY A 373 -14.57 16.01 6.82
C GLY A 373 -13.49 16.73 7.64
N VAL A 374 -12.48 16.02 8.11
CA VAL A 374 -11.37 16.63 8.85
C VAL A 374 -10.67 17.68 7.98
N THR A 375 -10.55 18.90 8.51
CA THR A 375 -9.87 20.02 7.87
C THR A 375 -8.75 20.55 8.75
N SER A 376 -7.78 21.25 8.16
CA SER A 376 -6.75 22.05 8.84
C SER A 376 -6.75 23.45 8.23
N PRO A 377 -7.47 24.43 8.81
CA PRO A 377 -7.64 25.76 8.24
C PRO A 377 -6.34 26.53 7.98
N SER A 378 -5.29 26.28 8.78
CA SER A 378 -3.95 26.86 8.59
C SER A 378 -3.07 26.06 7.63
N ASP A 379 -3.59 24.98 7.05
CA ASP A 379 -2.86 23.99 6.24
C ASP A 379 -1.68 23.35 7.00
N ALA A 380 -1.70 23.31 8.34
CA ALA A 380 -0.60 22.80 9.16
C ALA A 380 -0.57 21.26 9.27
N TRP A 381 -1.74 20.59 9.22
CA TRP A 381 -1.88 19.13 9.28
C TRP A 381 -1.07 18.46 10.41
N ALA A 382 -1.22 18.98 11.63
CA ALA A 382 -0.40 18.66 12.81
C ALA A 382 -0.67 17.27 13.44
N ILE A 383 -0.93 16.24 12.62
CA ILE A 383 -1.07 14.85 13.07
C ILE A 383 0.31 14.25 13.39
N GLY A 384 1.32 14.59 12.58
CA GLY A 384 2.73 14.25 12.81
C GLY A 384 3.05 12.76 12.67
N ASP A 385 4.16 12.36 13.31
CA ASP A 385 4.60 10.98 13.37
C ASP A 385 3.68 10.12 14.24
N THR A 386 3.23 9.01 13.68
CA THR A 386 2.29 8.07 14.30
C THR A 386 2.90 6.69 14.56
N THR A 387 4.21 6.52 14.37
CA THR A 387 4.92 5.25 14.57
C THR A 387 5.03 4.76 16.02
N SER A 388 4.78 5.61 17.02
CA SER A 388 4.79 5.19 18.42
C SER A 388 3.77 4.07 18.68
N THR A 389 4.24 2.92 19.16
CA THR A 389 3.42 1.75 19.51
C THR A 389 2.73 1.89 20.86
N THR A 390 3.14 2.87 21.68
CA THR A 390 2.65 3.06 23.05
C THR A 390 1.64 4.18 23.17
N THR A 391 1.69 5.16 22.27
CA THR A 391 0.89 6.39 22.35
C THR A 391 0.21 6.80 21.03
N ARG A 392 0.50 6.10 19.92
CA ARG A 392 -0.02 6.43 18.57
C ARG A 392 -0.46 5.14 17.84
N LEU A 393 -0.29 5.08 16.52
CA LEU A 393 -0.81 4.02 15.65
C LEU A 393 0.12 2.81 15.54
N GLY A 394 1.40 2.92 15.94
CA GLY A 394 2.41 1.90 15.64
C GLY A 394 2.77 1.80 14.15
N GLN A 395 2.30 2.74 13.34
CA GLN A 395 2.47 2.79 11.88
C GLN A 395 2.49 4.25 11.43
N GLY A 396 3.36 4.59 10.49
CA GLY A 396 3.40 5.91 9.85
C GLY A 396 3.71 5.79 8.36
N ILE A 397 2.97 6.48 7.51
CA ILE A 397 3.18 6.45 6.05
C ILE A 397 4.60 6.97 5.76
N GLY A 398 5.39 6.23 4.98
CA GLY A 398 6.78 6.58 4.65
C GLY A 398 7.78 6.53 5.80
N ARG A 399 7.41 5.90 6.93
CA ARG A 399 8.24 5.80 8.15
C ARG A 399 8.67 4.38 8.51
N ALA A 400 8.66 3.46 7.55
CA ALA A 400 9.14 2.10 7.78
C ALA A 400 10.58 2.10 8.34
N ALA A 401 10.86 1.19 9.27
CA ALA A 401 12.18 1.06 9.90
C ALA A 401 13.15 0.16 9.10
N SER A 402 12.65 -0.54 8.07
CA SER A 402 13.45 -1.42 7.21
C SER A 402 12.79 -1.59 5.84
N VAL A 403 13.49 -2.21 4.90
CA VAL A 403 12.96 -2.55 3.56
C VAL A 403 11.75 -3.50 3.60
N PHE A 404 11.54 -4.21 4.71
CA PHE A 404 10.38 -5.08 4.87
C PHE A 404 9.07 -4.33 5.16
N GLY A 405 9.10 -3.00 5.30
CA GLY A 405 7.91 -2.20 5.59
C GLY A 405 7.36 -2.44 6.99
N PHE A 406 6.05 -2.21 7.15
CA PHE A 406 5.33 -2.49 8.41
C PHE A 406 4.64 -3.87 8.42
N VAL A 407 4.38 -4.45 7.24
CA VAL A 407 3.68 -5.73 7.08
C VAL A 407 4.44 -6.61 6.10
N ARG A 408 4.41 -7.92 6.33
CA ARG A 408 5.04 -8.90 5.42
C ARG A 408 3.95 -9.70 4.71
N PRO A 409 3.94 -9.77 3.37
CA PRO A 409 2.89 -10.43 2.57
C PRO A 409 2.60 -11.89 2.95
N GLY A 410 3.63 -12.60 3.41
CA GLY A 410 3.55 -13.99 3.85
C GLY A 410 3.35 -14.19 5.36
N PHE A 411 3.19 -13.12 6.14
CA PHE A 411 3.06 -13.26 7.60
C PHE A 411 1.75 -13.97 7.96
N THR A 412 1.89 -14.94 8.86
CA THR A 412 0.77 -15.68 9.44
C THR A 412 0.86 -15.58 10.96
N PRO A 413 -0.19 -15.15 11.66
CA PRO A 413 -0.19 -15.07 13.12
C PRO A 413 0.04 -16.45 13.76
N PRO A 414 1.14 -16.66 14.50
CA PRO A 414 1.47 -17.96 15.07
C PRO A 414 0.44 -18.38 16.13
N GLY A 415 0.26 -19.70 16.30
CA GLY A 415 -0.66 -20.24 17.31
C GLY A 415 -2.15 -20.03 17.02
N THR A 416 -2.51 -19.64 15.80
CA THR A 416 -3.90 -19.43 15.38
C THR A 416 -4.36 -20.47 14.36
N ALA A 417 -5.68 -20.57 14.15
CA ALA A 417 -6.26 -21.41 13.10
C ALA A 417 -5.79 -21.04 11.68
N MET A 418 -5.27 -19.82 11.48
CA MET A 418 -4.76 -19.37 10.18
C MET A 418 -3.52 -20.15 9.74
N VAL A 419 -2.63 -20.51 10.67
CA VAL A 419 -1.45 -21.35 10.37
C VAL A 419 -1.87 -22.71 9.81
N GLN A 420 -2.85 -23.35 10.47
CA GLN A 420 -3.34 -24.66 10.05
C GLN A 420 -4.09 -24.61 8.72
N ALA A 421 -4.73 -23.48 8.42
CA ALA A 421 -5.42 -23.24 7.16
C ALA A 421 -4.49 -22.71 6.04
N GLY A 422 -3.20 -22.49 6.31
CA GLY A 422 -2.26 -21.91 5.33
C GLY A 422 -2.60 -20.48 4.89
N LEU A 423 -3.29 -19.72 5.75
CA LEU A 423 -3.76 -18.35 5.46
C LEU A 423 -2.73 -17.33 5.94
N THR A 424 -2.56 -16.26 5.18
CA THR A 424 -1.76 -15.11 5.61
C THR A 424 -2.65 -14.01 6.19
N ALA A 425 -2.09 -13.21 7.08
CA ALA A 425 -2.74 -12.02 7.60
C ALA A 425 -1.68 -10.94 7.87
N PRO A 426 -1.10 -10.34 6.82
CA PRO A 426 0.06 -9.44 6.91
C PRO A 426 -0.07 -8.34 7.96
N GLU A 427 -1.25 -7.73 8.05
CA GLU A 427 -1.55 -6.57 8.89
C GLU A 427 -1.57 -6.90 10.39
N PHE A 428 -1.74 -8.18 10.76
CA PHE A 428 -1.64 -8.61 12.16
C PHE A 428 -0.21 -8.52 12.70
N LEU A 429 0.81 -8.37 11.85
CA LEU A 429 2.20 -8.18 12.30
C LEU A 429 2.35 -6.93 13.19
N MET A 430 1.52 -5.92 12.98
CA MET A 430 1.49 -4.68 13.78
C MET A 430 0.56 -4.75 15.00
N SER A 431 -0.24 -5.80 15.13
CA SER A 431 -1.26 -5.90 16.17
C SER A 431 -0.70 -6.59 17.41
N SER A 432 -0.80 -5.90 18.54
CA SER A 432 -0.56 -6.43 19.87
C SER A 432 -1.56 -5.80 20.84
N GLU A 433 -1.63 -6.30 22.07
CA GLU A 433 -2.43 -5.70 23.14
C GLU A 433 -2.06 -4.22 23.33
N GLN A 434 -0.76 -3.93 23.29
CA GLN A 434 -0.23 -2.57 23.44
C GLN A 434 -0.67 -1.64 22.29
N THR A 435 -0.50 -2.07 21.03
CA THR A 435 -0.85 -1.21 19.89
C THR A 435 -2.36 -1.02 19.76
N ASN A 436 -3.16 -2.01 20.14
CA ASN A 436 -4.62 -1.89 20.15
C ASN A 436 -5.10 -0.88 21.21
N ILE A 437 -4.54 -0.90 22.43
CA ILE A 437 -4.85 0.10 23.46
C ILE A 437 -4.38 1.51 23.04
N ALA A 438 -3.15 1.61 22.52
CA ALA A 438 -2.60 2.89 22.05
C ALA A 438 -3.45 3.51 20.93
N TYR A 439 -3.90 2.69 19.97
CA TYR A 439 -4.80 3.10 18.89
C TYR A 439 -6.12 3.68 19.44
N ILE A 440 -6.79 2.98 20.35
CA ILE A 440 -8.08 3.43 20.90
C ILE A 440 -7.91 4.76 21.63
N ASN A 441 -6.89 4.89 22.49
CA ASN A 441 -6.62 6.13 23.24
C ASN A 441 -6.27 7.31 22.31
N TYR A 442 -5.50 7.04 21.27
CA TYR A 442 -5.14 8.06 20.28
C TYR A 442 -6.36 8.51 19.47
N MET A 443 -7.17 7.55 18.99
CA MET A 443 -8.41 7.88 18.27
C MET A 443 -9.44 8.56 19.17
N GLN A 444 -9.54 8.20 20.46
CA GLN A 444 -10.41 8.91 21.40
C GLN A 444 -10.05 10.41 21.47
N SER A 445 -8.75 10.72 21.55
CA SER A 445 -8.26 12.10 21.57
C SER A 445 -8.59 12.84 20.28
N LEU A 446 -8.33 12.21 19.12
CA LEU A 446 -8.60 12.81 17.81
C LEU A 446 -10.11 12.99 17.55
N VAL A 447 -10.93 11.99 17.89
CA VAL A 447 -12.39 12.03 17.74
C VAL A 447 -12.97 13.13 18.63
N GLY A 448 -12.49 13.28 19.87
CA GLY A 448 -13.02 14.25 20.83
C GLY A 448 -12.59 15.70 20.58
N GLY A 449 -11.35 15.94 20.13
CA GLY A 449 -10.81 17.30 20.04
C GLY A 449 -9.90 17.60 18.85
N GLY A 450 -9.59 16.60 18.02
CA GLY A 450 -8.62 16.74 16.94
C GLY A 450 -7.17 16.90 17.43
N THR A 451 -6.31 17.49 16.60
CA THR A 451 -4.91 17.80 16.94
C THR A 451 -4.49 19.11 16.28
N GLY A 452 -3.97 20.06 17.05
CA GLY A 452 -3.76 21.43 16.57
C GLY A 452 -5.06 22.03 16.03
N ASP A 453 -5.04 22.48 14.78
CA ASP A 453 -6.22 22.95 14.05
C ASP A 453 -6.88 21.87 13.18
N THR A 454 -6.34 20.64 13.18
CA THR A 454 -6.84 19.52 12.40
C THR A 454 -8.03 18.88 13.11
N LYS A 455 -9.25 19.18 12.66
CA LYS A 455 -10.51 18.84 13.37
C LYS A 455 -11.59 18.35 12.41
N ALA A 456 -12.41 17.40 12.88
CA ALA A 456 -13.57 16.88 12.16
C ALA A 456 -14.76 17.87 12.22
N ASP A 457 -15.60 17.82 11.21
CA ASP A 457 -16.92 18.46 11.22
C ASP A 457 -18.00 17.41 11.48
N TYR A 458 -18.54 17.45 12.70
CA TYR A 458 -19.60 16.53 13.12
C TYR A 458 -21.01 17.10 12.97
N ALA A 459 -21.19 18.29 12.41
CA ALA A 459 -22.52 18.90 12.28
C ALA A 459 -23.57 17.95 11.64
N PRO A 460 -23.26 17.20 10.56
CA PRO A 460 -24.20 16.23 9.98
C PRO A 460 -24.57 15.09 10.93
N MET A 461 -23.61 14.57 11.71
CA MET A 461 -23.85 13.47 12.65
C MET A 461 -24.59 13.95 13.90
N MET A 462 -24.25 15.14 14.39
CA MET A 462 -24.91 15.75 15.54
C MET A 462 -26.40 16.02 15.29
N ALA A 463 -26.79 16.26 14.03
CA ALA A 463 -28.20 16.38 13.64
C ALA A 463 -28.99 15.06 13.79
N LEU A 464 -28.30 13.92 13.77
CA LEU A 464 -28.91 12.59 13.98
C LEU A 464 -28.86 12.15 15.46
N ALA A 465 -28.14 12.87 16.32
CA ALA A 465 -27.79 12.38 17.66
C ALA A 465 -28.98 12.17 18.61
N SER A 466 -30.15 12.76 18.34
CA SER A 466 -31.38 12.49 19.10
C SER A 466 -31.95 11.09 18.88
N ASP A 467 -31.56 10.42 17.80
CA ASP A 467 -31.98 9.08 17.41
C ASP A 467 -30.74 8.19 17.27
N SER A 468 -30.45 7.40 18.31
CA SER A 468 -29.26 6.54 18.33
C SER A 468 -29.26 5.51 17.20
N ALA A 469 -30.44 5.06 16.74
CA ALA A 469 -30.52 4.13 15.62
C ALA A 469 -30.04 4.79 14.32
N LYS A 470 -30.57 5.97 13.99
CA LYS A 470 -30.16 6.71 12.79
C LYS A 470 -28.68 7.11 12.82
N LEU A 471 -28.21 7.63 13.96
CA LEU A 471 -26.81 8.02 14.11
C LEU A 471 -25.87 6.81 13.91
N VAL A 472 -26.13 5.70 14.59
CA VAL A 472 -25.27 4.52 14.52
C VAL A 472 -25.36 3.84 13.16
N ASP A 473 -26.51 3.86 12.50
CA ASP A 473 -26.67 3.29 11.15
C ASP A 473 -25.91 4.09 10.09
N GLU A 474 -25.90 5.42 10.17
CA GLU A 474 -25.11 6.26 9.26
C GLU A 474 -23.61 6.09 9.51
N VAL A 475 -23.16 6.03 10.78
CA VAL A 475 -21.76 5.75 11.12
C VAL A 475 -21.34 4.35 10.64
N ASN A 476 -22.19 3.34 10.81
CA ASN A 476 -21.97 1.98 10.31
C ASN A 476 -21.85 1.97 8.78
N LEU A 477 -22.73 2.69 8.07
CA LEU A 477 -22.69 2.79 6.61
C LEU A 477 -21.38 3.42 6.13
N ILE A 478 -20.99 4.58 6.67
CA ILE A 478 -19.83 5.33 6.17
C ILE A 478 -18.50 4.67 6.59
N LEU A 479 -18.35 4.24 7.84
CA LEU A 479 -17.07 3.68 8.31
C LEU A 479 -16.94 2.17 8.01
N ALA A 480 -18.01 1.42 8.21
CA ALA A 480 -18.00 -0.03 8.24
C ALA A 480 -18.79 -0.67 7.08
N ALA A 481 -19.22 0.12 6.10
CA ALA A 481 -20.01 -0.36 4.95
C ALA A 481 -21.28 -1.14 5.34
N GLY A 482 -21.85 -0.86 6.53
CA GLY A 482 -23.02 -1.57 7.01
C GLY A 482 -22.75 -2.96 7.61
N GLN A 483 -21.48 -3.37 7.75
CA GLN A 483 -21.12 -4.75 8.12
C GLN A 483 -21.16 -5.06 9.62
N LEU A 484 -21.36 -4.05 10.48
CA LEU A 484 -21.42 -4.29 11.93
C LEU A 484 -22.54 -5.29 12.25
N ARG A 485 -22.23 -6.30 13.07
CA ARG A 485 -23.22 -7.30 13.49
C ARG A 485 -24.27 -6.65 14.39
N ALA A 486 -25.47 -7.25 14.41
CA ALA A 486 -26.60 -6.76 15.21
C ALA A 486 -26.24 -6.59 16.70
N SER A 487 -25.44 -7.50 17.27
CA SER A 487 -24.96 -7.39 18.66
C SER A 487 -24.05 -6.17 18.88
N THR A 488 -23.18 -5.87 17.91
CA THR A 488 -22.28 -4.71 17.97
C THR A 488 -23.07 -3.41 17.86
N LEU A 489 -24.03 -3.34 16.93
CA LEU A 489 -24.94 -2.20 16.79
C LEU A 489 -25.74 -1.95 18.07
N ALA A 490 -26.28 -3.00 18.69
CA ALA A 490 -27.03 -2.90 19.95
C ALA A 490 -26.15 -2.32 21.08
N SER A 491 -24.92 -2.81 21.24
CA SER A 491 -23.98 -2.31 22.25
C SER A 491 -23.62 -0.83 22.03
N ILE A 492 -23.36 -0.42 20.78
CA ILE A 492 -23.04 0.98 20.46
C ILE A 492 -24.24 1.88 20.75
N ARG A 493 -25.44 1.49 20.31
CA ARG A 493 -26.68 2.26 20.57
C ARG A 493 -26.94 2.40 22.06
N ALA A 494 -26.79 1.34 22.85
CA ALA A 494 -26.93 1.39 24.30
C ALA A 494 -25.95 2.38 24.95
N ALA A 495 -24.69 2.40 24.49
CA ALA A 495 -23.71 3.36 24.98
C ALA A 495 -24.06 4.80 24.58
N VAL A 496 -24.52 5.04 23.35
CA VAL A 496 -25.02 6.35 22.91
C VAL A 496 -26.21 6.80 23.76
N ASP A 497 -27.15 5.91 24.04
CA ASP A 497 -28.37 6.21 24.81
C ASP A 497 -28.14 6.40 26.30
N SER A 498 -27.03 5.89 26.85
CA SER A 498 -26.59 6.19 28.21
C SER A 498 -26.23 7.66 28.45
N ILE A 499 -26.07 8.46 27.38
CA ILE A 499 -25.84 9.90 27.45
C ILE A 499 -27.18 10.61 27.28
N PRO A 500 -27.77 11.20 28.34
CA PRO A 500 -29.04 11.91 28.23
C PRO A 500 -28.93 13.11 27.28
N LEU A 501 -29.99 13.39 26.53
CA LEU A 501 -30.04 14.57 25.65
C LEU A 501 -29.97 15.90 26.42
N THR A 502 -30.22 15.87 27.72
CA THR A 502 -30.09 17.01 28.64
C THR A 502 -28.66 17.24 29.15
N ALA A 503 -27.72 16.32 28.88
CA ALA A 503 -26.33 16.48 29.31
C ALA A 503 -25.62 17.60 28.54
N ASN A 504 -24.62 18.21 29.17
CA ASN A 504 -23.76 19.17 28.49
C ASN A 504 -23.08 18.51 27.28
N ASN A 505 -23.12 19.20 26.13
CA ASN A 505 -22.59 18.70 24.85
C ASN A 505 -23.17 17.33 24.42
N ALA A 506 -24.40 16.99 24.83
CA ALA A 506 -24.99 15.67 24.60
C ALA A 506 -24.89 15.19 23.14
N THR A 507 -25.24 16.03 22.16
CA THR A 507 -25.21 15.65 20.74
C THR A 507 -23.80 15.35 20.24
N LEU A 508 -22.81 16.13 20.67
CA LEU A 508 -21.40 15.90 20.34
C LEU A 508 -20.87 14.63 21.02
N ASN A 509 -21.16 14.43 22.31
CA ASN A 509 -20.72 13.26 23.05
C ASN A 509 -21.34 11.96 22.50
N ARG A 510 -22.64 11.98 22.18
CA ARG A 510 -23.36 10.88 21.52
C ARG A 510 -22.73 10.52 20.18
N THR A 511 -22.40 11.54 19.37
CA THR A 511 -21.69 11.38 18.10
C THR A 511 -20.30 10.76 18.29
N GLY A 512 -19.50 11.31 19.22
CA GLY A 512 -18.17 10.80 19.52
C GLY A 512 -18.17 9.35 19.99
N VAL A 513 -19.14 8.95 20.83
CA VAL A 513 -19.31 7.55 21.28
C VAL A 513 -19.67 6.63 20.12
N ALA A 514 -20.61 7.01 19.26
CA ALA A 514 -20.99 6.21 18.09
C ALA A 514 -19.78 5.94 17.17
N ILE A 515 -18.98 6.98 16.92
CA ILE A 515 -17.78 6.91 16.07
C ILE A 515 -16.69 6.08 16.74
N LEU A 516 -16.31 6.41 17.97
CA LEU A 516 -15.18 5.76 18.66
C LEU A 516 -15.43 4.27 18.89
N LEU A 517 -16.64 3.89 19.31
CA LEU A 517 -16.97 2.48 19.53
C LEU A 517 -17.05 1.71 18.21
N THR A 518 -17.49 2.35 17.12
CA THR A 518 -17.38 1.75 15.78
C THR A 518 -15.91 1.51 15.44
N LEU A 519 -15.04 2.52 15.57
CA LEU A 519 -13.60 2.43 15.29
C LEU A 519 -12.87 1.37 16.13
N ALA A 520 -13.33 1.13 17.36
CA ALA A 520 -12.78 0.11 18.26
C ALA A 520 -13.35 -1.30 18.03
N SER A 521 -14.46 -1.45 17.29
CA SER A 521 -15.15 -2.74 17.17
C SER A 521 -14.39 -3.72 16.24
N PRO A 522 -14.27 -5.01 16.61
CA PRO A 522 -13.66 -6.02 15.73
C PRO A 522 -14.32 -6.11 14.35
N ASP A 523 -15.64 -5.91 14.31
CA ASP A 523 -16.42 -5.90 13.07
C ASP A 523 -15.98 -4.75 12.14
N TYR A 524 -15.57 -3.60 12.67
CA TYR A 524 -14.93 -2.53 11.88
C TYR A 524 -13.45 -2.79 11.63
N LEU A 525 -12.72 -3.43 12.53
CA LEU A 525 -11.29 -3.63 12.32
C LEU A 525 -11.02 -4.54 11.12
N VAL A 526 -11.90 -5.50 10.81
CA VAL A 526 -11.77 -6.35 9.62
C VAL A 526 -12.60 -5.79 8.46
N LEU A 527 -11.96 -5.41 7.36
CA LEU A 527 -12.65 -5.07 6.11
C LEU A 527 -12.90 -6.36 5.35
N LYS A 528 -14.16 -6.79 5.28
CA LYS A 528 -14.57 -7.91 4.44
C LYS A 528 -15.02 -7.42 3.09
#